data_AF-A0A519KYG1-F1
#
_entry.id   AF-A0A519KYG1-F1
#
_cell.length_a   1.000
_cell.length_b   1.000
_cell.length_c   1.000
_cell.angle_alpha   90.00
_cell.angle_beta   90.00
_cell.angle_gamma   90.00
#
_symmetry.space_group_name_H-M   'P 1'
#
loop_
_entity.id
_entity.type
_entity.pdbx_description
1 polymer ?
#
loop_
_entity_poly.entity_id
_entity_poly.type
_entity_poly.pdbx_seq_one_letter_code
_entity_poly.pdbx_strand_id
1 'polypeptide(L)' 'MQPITSTDAIIDFCLAPLNFDQPTEAEREVRRRMTHVIRTFQMKAAQPVAVDFSNMPSQVINEAAHGYE' A
#
# COMPACT_ATOMS: atom_id res chain seq x y z
N MET A 1 -3.94 6.66 -14.62
CA MET A 1 -5.03 6.19 -13.74
C MET A 1 -4.70 6.65 -12.33
N GLN A 2 -5.68 7.20 -11.59
CA GLN A 2 -5.46 7.49 -10.16
C GLN A 2 -5.36 6.17 -9.37
N PRO A 3 -4.55 6.11 -8.30
CA PRO A 3 -4.45 4.92 -7.48
C PRO A 3 -5.79 4.62 -6.79
N ILE A 4 -6.24 3.38 -6.89
CA ILE A 4 -7.46 2.91 -6.23
C ILE A 4 -7.12 2.68 -4.75
N THR A 5 -7.66 3.52 -3.86
CA THR A 5 -7.35 3.48 -2.42
C THR A 5 -8.53 3.09 -1.55
N SER A 6 -9.77 3.28 -2.01
CA SER A 6 -10.96 2.90 -1.26
C SER A 6 -11.19 1.39 -1.31
N THR A 7 -11.58 0.80 -0.17
CA THR A 7 -11.84 -0.64 -0.07
C THR A 7 -12.88 -1.10 -1.09
N ASP A 8 -13.96 -0.34 -1.27
CA ASP A 8 -15.05 -0.74 -2.17
C ASP A 8 -14.60 -0.72 -3.64
N ALA A 9 -13.84 0.29 -4.06
CA ALA A 9 -13.31 0.35 -5.42
C ALA A 9 -12.27 -0.74 -5.70
N ILE A 10 -11.48 -1.15 -4.69
CA ILE A 10 -10.57 -2.30 -4.81
C ILE A 10 -11.39 -3.58 -5.04
N ILE A 11 -12.45 -3.78 -4.26
CA ILE A 11 -13.32 -4.97 -4.40
C ILE A 11 -14.03 -4.97 -5.75
N ASP A 12 -14.59 -3.84 -6.18
CA ASP A 12 -15.26 -3.71 -7.47
C ASP A 12 -14.30 -3.99 -8.63
N PHE A 13 -13.08 -3.46 -8.57
CA PHE A 13 -12.05 -3.74 -9.56
C PHE A 13 -11.73 -5.24 -9.65
N CYS A 14 -11.58 -5.92 -8.50
CA CYS A 14 -11.29 -7.35 -8.45
C CYS A 14 -12.46 -8.23 -8.92
N LEU A 15 -13.71 -7.80 -8.71
CA LEU A 15 -14.90 -8.56 -9.11
C LEU A 15 -15.35 -8.29 -10.55
N ALA A 16 -14.97 -7.15 -11.14
CA ALA A 16 -15.37 -6.77 -12.49
C ALA A 16 -15.15 -7.85 -13.57
N PRO A 17 -14.02 -8.59 -13.60
CA PRO A 17 -13.79 -9.62 -14.63
C PRO A 17 -14.73 -10.81 -14.56
N LEU A 18 -15.40 -11.02 -13.42
CA LEU A 18 -16.31 -12.15 -13.22
C LEU A 18 -17.69 -11.92 -13.86
N ASN A 19 -17.97 -10.68 -14.29
CA ASN A 19 -19.17 -10.29 -15.04
C ASN A 19 -20.46 -10.91 -14.50
N PHE A 20 -20.74 -10.67 -13.21
CA PHE A 20 -21.97 -11.16 -12.57
C PHE A 20 -23.20 -10.47 -13.17
N ASP A 21 -24.10 -11.24 -13.75
CA ASP A 21 -25.35 -10.72 -14.33
C ASP A 21 -26.33 -10.20 -13.26
N GLN A 22 -26.27 -10.75 -12.04
CA GLN A 22 -27.11 -10.37 -10.91
C GLN A 22 -26.37 -10.53 -9.57
N PRO A 23 -26.77 -9.78 -8.52
CA PRO A 23 -26.23 -9.95 -7.19
C PRO A 23 -26.52 -11.35 -6.66
N THR A 24 -25.48 -12.13 -6.36
CA THR A 24 -25.62 -13.46 -5.76
C THR A 24 -25.28 -13.42 -4.27
N GLU A 25 -25.78 -14.39 -3.50
CA GLU A 25 -25.37 -14.55 -2.09
C GLU A 25 -23.86 -14.83 -1.98
N ALA A 26 -23.28 -15.52 -2.98
CA ALA A 26 -21.84 -15.75 -3.06
C ALA A 26 -21.07 -14.43 -3.23
N GLU A 27 -21.51 -13.55 -4.13
CA GLU A 27 -20.90 -12.22 -4.32
C GLU A 27 -21.00 -11.39 -3.02
N ARG A 28 -22.16 -11.39 -2.38
CA ARG A 28 -22.38 -10.64 -1.13
C ARG A 28 -21.44 -11.11 -0.02
N GLU A 29 -21.27 -12.42 0.13
CA GLU A 29 -20.38 -12.99 1.13
C GLU A 29 -18.90 -12.71 0.81
N VAL A 30 -18.50 -12.78 -0.46
CA VAL A 30 -17.15 -12.39 -0.90
C VAL A 30 -16.88 -10.93 -0.58
N ARG A 31 -17.79 -10.03 -0.93
CA ARG A 31 -17.69 -8.60 -0.60
C ARG A 31 -17.49 -8.40 0.90
N ARG A 32 -18.35 -9.00 1.73
CA ARG A 32 -18.26 -8.90 3.20
C ARG A 32 -16.89 -9.35 3.74
N ARG A 33 -16.40 -10.52 3.30
CA ARG A 33 -15.10 -11.05 3.74
C ARG A 33 -13.94 -10.19 3.28
N MET A 34 -13.97 -9.73 2.02
CA MET A 34 -12.93 -8.88 1.46
C MET A 34 -12.88 -7.50 2.11
N THR A 35 -14.04 -6.91 2.44
CA THR A 35 -14.08 -5.67 3.22
C THR A 35 -13.35 -5.83 4.55
N HIS A 36 -13.60 -6.94 5.27
CA HIS A 36 -12.93 -7.21 6.54
C HIS A 36 -11.41 -7.36 6.36
N VAL A 37 -10.97 -8.16 5.38
CA VAL A 37 -9.54 -8.43 5.13
C VAL A 37 -8.81 -7.15 4.73
N ILE A 38 -9.33 -6.40 3.76
CA ILE A 38 -8.68 -5.19 3.24
C ILE A 38 -8.60 -4.12 4.32
N ARG A 39 -9.66 -3.87 5.09
CA ARG A 39 -9.62 -2.90 6.19
C ARG A 39 -8.63 -3.33 7.27
N THR A 40 -8.62 -4.60 7.63
CA THR A 40 -7.66 -5.14 8.60
C THR A 40 -6.23 -4.97 8.12
N PHE A 41 -5.98 -5.26 6.85
CA PHE A 41 -4.67 -5.06 6.23
C PHE A 41 -4.27 -3.58 6.23
N GLN A 42 -5.15 -2.68 5.79
CA GLN A 42 -4.88 -1.24 5.76
C GLN A 42 -4.61 -0.66 7.17
N MET A 43 -5.32 -1.13 8.19
CA MET A 43 -5.06 -0.74 9.59
C MET A 43 -3.70 -1.23 10.10
N LYS A 44 -3.22 -2.38 9.61
CA LYS A 44 -1.95 -2.99 10.03
C LYS A 44 -0.77 -2.64 9.12
N ALA A 45 -1.04 -2.10 7.94
CA ALA A 45 -0.01 -1.75 6.97
C ALA A 45 0.94 -0.75 7.62
N ALA A 46 2.23 -1.10 7.65
CA ALA A 46 3.26 -0.23 8.19
C ALA A 46 3.23 1.09 7.41
N GLN A 47 2.92 2.18 8.10
CA GLN A 47 3.03 3.52 7.55
C GLN A 47 4.52 3.80 7.32
N PRO A 48 4.92 4.33 6.15
CA PRO A 48 6.27 4.82 5.97
C PRO A 48 6.58 5.85 7.06
N VAL A 49 7.59 5.59 7.88
CA VAL A 49 8.06 6.58 8.85
C VAL A 49 8.80 7.65 8.05
N ALA A 50 8.24 8.85 7.98
CA ALA A 50 8.94 10.00 7.43
C ALA A 50 10.14 10.28 8.35
N VAL A 51 11.35 10.06 7.84
CA VAL A 51 12.59 10.40 8.55
C VAL A 51 12.92 11.84 8.19
N ASP A 52 12.94 12.72 9.19
CA ASP A 52 13.41 14.08 9.03
C ASP A 52 14.94 14.11 8.99
N PHE A 53 15.49 14.48 7.84
CA PHE A 53 16.93 14.61 7.63
C PHE A 53 17.46 16.02 7.91
N SER A 54 16.60 16.97 8.31
CA SER A 54 16.98 18.37 8.51
C SER A 54 18.11 18.55 9.54
N ASN A 55 18.23 17.61 10.48
CA ASN A 55 19.26 17.59 11.51
C ASN A 55 20.28 16.46 11.33
N MET A 56 20.25 15.74 10.20
CA MET A 56 21.20 14.65 9.97
C MET A 56 22.60 15.24 9.71
N PRO A 57 23.63 14.88 10.49
CA PRO A 57 24.98 15.35 10.24
C PRO A 57 25.47 14.81 8.89
N SER A 58 25.97 15.70 8.02
CA SER A 58 26.63 15.25 6.79
C SER A 58 27.89 14.48 7.17
N GLN A 59 27.99 13.21 6.76
CA GLN A 59 29.26 12.50 6.83
C GLN A 59 30.10 12.94 5.63
N VAL A 60 31.12 13.75 5.88
CA VAL A 60 32.14 14.06 4.87
C VAL A 60 33.12 12.89 4.89
N ILE A 61 33.18 12.14 3.79
CA ILE A 61 34.23 11.14 3.60
C ILE A 61 35.54 11.91 3.51
N ASN A 62 36.45 11.65 4.45
CA ASN A 62 37.77 12.27 4.42
C ASN A 62 38.58 11.60 3.30
N GLU A 63 38.55 12.17 2.09
CA GLU A 63 39.31 11.63 0.96
C GLU A 63 40.82 11.63 1.19
N ALA A 64 41.35 12.50 2.07
CA ALA A 64 42.76 12.46 2.45
C ALA A 64 43.14 11.20 3.25
N ALA A 65 42.17 10.50 3.84
CA ALA A 65 42.37 9.19 4.48
C ALA A 65 42.36 8.02 3.48
N HIS A 66 41.92 8.26 2.23
CA HIS A 66 41.89 7.24 1.18
C HIS A 66 43.20 7.08 0.41
N GLY A 67 44.20 7.92 0.69
CA GLY A 67 45.51 7.89 0.02
C GLY A 67 45.41 8.46 -1.39
N TYR A 68 46.33 9.37 -1.73
CA TYR A 68 46.48 9.83 -3.10
C TYR A 68 47.12 8.68 -3.90
N GLU A 69 46.40 8.15 -4.90
CA GLU A 69 47.03 7.36 -5.98
C GLU A 69 48.01 8.24 -6.79
#